data_AF-A0A2Z7CW01-F1
#
_entry.id   AF-A0A2Z7CW01-F1
#
_cell.length_a   1.000
_cell.length_b   1.000
_cell.length_c   1.000
_cell.angle_alpha   90.00
_cell.angle_beta   90.00
_cell.angle_gamma   90.00
#
_symmetry.space_group_name_H-M   'P 1'
#
loop_
_entity.id
_entity.type
_entity.pdbx_description
1 polymer ?
#
loop_
_entity_poly.entity_id
_entity_poly.type
_entity_poly.pdbx_seq_one_letter_code
_entity_poly.pdbx_strand_id
1 'polypeptide(L)'
;FSLFCIELTYLPIFVILLSCYVHILLQYLLKNKIFVHFVLDPIVFAGTSVEGSFAARYGCLVLIEKVEQLQIGALVSIRGVGRVKILDFKQVQPYLTGEVIPLIDKFSSETAELSSKVLGLKSALFTLNSLEIKLKAPQEALLQTRSMNSLLWAEKNINFDSAKNFIPLMTERLSFVGLQPVSGNTQSEVQALQNAKLKAMDTKDTLERLDISMVLVKKNISMVAAKLAIQSLEV
;
A
#
# COMPACT_ATOMS: atom_id res chain seq x y z
N PHE A 1 22.46 14.73 -5.23
CA PHE A 1 21.87 13.58 -5.95
C PHE A 1 20.93 12.87 -5.00
N SER A 2 19.68 13.30 -4.97
CA SER A 2 18.73 12.92 -3.94
C SER A 2 17.77 11.91 -4.54
N LEU A 3 17.93 10.63 -4.16
CA LEU A 3 17.00 9.57 -4.54
C LEU A 3 15.75 9.73 -3.66
N PHE A 4 14.78 10.48 -4.16
CA PHE A 4 13.48 10.60 -3.51
C PHE A 4 12.59 9.45 -3.99
N CYS A 5 12.36 8.46 -3.12
CA CYS A 5 11.20 7.57 -3.23
C CYS A 5 10.13 8.09 -2.26
N ILE A 6 9.24 8.93 -2.79
CA ILE A 6 7.94 9.21 -2.18
C ILE A 6 6.91 8.92 -3.26
N GLU A 7 6.13 7.85 -3.09
CA GLU A 7 4.67 8.03 -3.09
C GLU A 7 3.94 6.91 -2.35
N LEU A 8 3.27 7.32 -1.28
CA LEU A 8 2.23 6.56 -0.59
C LEU A 8 1.04 6.37 -1.53
N THR A 9 0.98 5.24 -2.25
CA THR A 9 -0.24 4.64 -2.84
C THR A 9 -1.35 5.61 -3.28
N TYR A 10 -1.13 6.27 -4.41
CA TYR A 10 -2.16 6.85 -5.29
C TYR A 10 -1.72 6.60 -6.75
N LEU A 11 -2.65 6.25 -7.66
CA LEU A 11 -2.39 6.13 -9.11
C LEU A 11 -1.39 5.02 -9.56
N PRO A 12 -1.36 4.65 -10.87
CA PRO A 12 -0.47 3.60 -11.36
C PRO A 12 0.97 4.07 -11.13
N ILE A 13 1.80 3.20 -10.57
CA ILE A 13 3.10 3.61 -10.06
C ILE A 13 4.03 3.87 -11.25
N PHE A 14 4.25 5.16 -11.54
CA PHE A 14 5.37 5.62 -12.33
C PHE A 14 6.60 5.60 -11.43
N VAL A 15 7.39 4.52 -11.50
CA VAL A 15 8.72 4.54 -10.91
C VAL A 15 9.57 5.46 -11.80
N ILE A 16 9.73 6.73 -11.42
CA ILE A 16 10.73 7.61 -12.04
C ILE A 16 12.09 7.16 -11.53
N LEU A 17 12.64 6.16 -12.21
CA LEU A 17 14.01 5.73 -12.06
C LEU A 17 14.88 6.79 -12.73
N LEU A 18 15.78 7.42 -11.95
CA LEU A 18 16.82 8.28 -12.49
C LEU A 18 17.51 7.58 -13.68
N SER A 19 17.58 8.31 -14.79
CA SER A 19 17.88 7.81 -16.15
C SER A 19 19.12 6.93 -16.26
N CYS A 20 20.08 7.03 -15.34
CA CYS A 20 21.34 6.31 -15.40
C CYS A 20 21.26 4.82 -14.98
N TYR A 21 20.19 4.38 -14.32
CA TYR A 21 20.10 3.01 -13.79
C TYR A 21 18.83 2.23 -14.18
N VAL A 22 17.94 2.85 -14.98
CA VAL A 22 16.68 2.25 -15.43
C VAL A 22 16.92 0.87 -16.04
N HIS A 23 17.92 0.73 -16.92
CA HIS A 23 18.15 -0.52 -17.64
C HIS A 23 18.63 -1.67 -16.74
N ILE A 24 19.57 -1.37 -15.82
CA ILE A 24 20.12 -2.36 -14.88
C ILE A 24 19.03 -2.78 -13.88
N LEU A 25 18.26 -1.81 -13.37
CA LEU A 25 17.16 -2.14 -12.48
C LEU A 25 16.06 -2.89 -13.24
N LEU A 26 15.68 -2.49 -14.47
CA LEU A 26 14.70 -3.25 -15.25
C LEU A 26 15.15 -4.69 -15.47
N GLN A 27 16.43 -4.92 -15.84
CA GLN A 27 16.97 -6.26 -15.99
C GLN A 27 16.94 -7.06 -14.68
N TYR A 28 17.23 -6.41 -13.54
CA TYR A 28 17.12 -7.05 -12.24
C TYR A 28 15.66 -7.38 -11.89
N LEU A 29 14.73 -6.45 -12.12
CA LEU A 29 13.29 -6.60 -11.87
C LEU A 29 12.65 -7.66 -12.79
N LEU A 30 13.16 -7.82 -14.01
CA LEU A 30 12.74 -8.88 -14.93
C LEU A 30 13.21 -10.27 -14.46
N LYS A 31 14.36 -10.35 -13.78
CA LYS A 31 14.91 -11.59 -13.22
C LYS A 31 14.32 -11.91 -11.83
N ASN A 32 14.12 -10.88 -11.02
CA ASN A 32 13.65 -10.96 -9.64
C ASN A 32 12.34 -10.18 -9.51
N LYS A 33 11.25 -10.90 -9.26
CA LYS A 33 9.92 -10.29 -9.16
C LYS A 33 9.66 -9.59 -7.83
N ILE A 34 10.62 -9.55 -6.91
CA ILE A 34 10.44 -9.04 -5.55
C ILE A 34 11.55 -8.06 -5.16
N PHE A 35 11.16 -6.99 -4.47
CA PHE A 35 12.07 -6.00 -3.90
C PHE A 35 11.45 -5.36 -2.65
N VAL A 36 12.21 -4.53 -1.93
CA VAL A 36 11.69 -3.81 -0.76
C VAL A 36 11.42 -2.35 -1.11
N HIS A 37 10.21 -1.91 -0.87
CA HIS A 37 9.82 -0.51 -0.91
C HIS A 37 9.81 0.05 0.52
N PHE A 38 10.40 1.22 0.74
CA PHE A 38 10.43 1.87 2.05
C PHE A 38 10.41 3.38 1.88
N VAL A 39 10.07 4.10 2.95
CA VAL A 39 9.99 5.55 2.98
C VAL A 39 11.24 6.11 3.65
N LEU A 40 11.82 7.15 3.06
CA LEU A 40 12.88 7.94 3.69
C LEU A 40 12.25 9.13 4.41
N ASP A 41 12.40 9.17 5.73
CA ASP A 41 11.89 10.24 6.59
C ASP A 41 13.07 11.14 7.02
N PRO A 42 13.05 12.46 6.75
CA PRO A 42 14.14 13.34 7.17
C PRO A 42 14.26 13.38 8.69
N ILE A 43 15.49 13.27 9.18
CA ILE A 43 15.81 13.42 10.59
C ILE A 43 16.15 14.90 10.83
N VAL A 44 15.23 15.63 11.44
CA VAL A 44 15.45 17.03 11.80
C VAL A 44 16.23 17.07 13.11
N PHE A 45 17.55 17.26 13.02
CA PHE A 45 18.37 17.59 14.18
C PHE A 45 18.38 19.11 14.36
N ALA A 46 17.88 19.58 15.52
CA ALA A 46 18.05 20.97 15.90
C ALA A 46 19.53 21.22 16.23
N GLY A 47 20.28 21.84 15.32
CA GLY A 47 21.56 22.48 15.66
C GLY A 47 22.75 22.28 14.73
N THR A 48 22.69 21.47 13.67
CA THR A 48 23.83 21.33 12.74
C THR A 48 23.39 21.36 11.29
N SER A 49 23.68 22.46 10.60
CA SER A 49 23.72 22.52 9.15
C SER A 49 24.96 21.74 8.67
N VAL A 50 24.75 20.66 7.92
CA VAL A 50 25.54 20.10 6.81
C VAL A 50 25.10 18.62 6.69
N GLU A 51 24.45 18.27 5.57
CA GLU A 51 23.90 16.95 5.20
C GLU A 51 22.58 16.52 5.88
N GLY A 52 21.52 16.42 5.06
CA GLY A 52 20.24 15.88 5.50
C GLY A 52 20.38 14.40 5.84
N SER A 53 20.22 14.05 7.11
CA SER A 53 20.13 12.66 7.55
C SER A 53 18.72 12.14 7.31
N PHE A 54 18.58 10.90 6.80
CA PHE A 54 17.29 10.27 6.56
C PHE A 54 17.20 8.93 7.29
N ALA A 55 16.03 8.63 7.86
CA ALA A 55 15.72 7.33 8.43
C ALA A 55 14.87 6.53 7.44
N ALA A 56 15.28 5.30 7.15
CA ALA A 56 14.43 4.36 6.44
C ALA A 56 13.33 3.84 7.36
N ARG A 57 12.06 4.10 7.03
CA ARG A 57 10.87 3.69 7.79
C ARG A 57 9.89 2.95 6.88
N TYR A 58 8.97 2.22 7.51
CA TYR A 58 7.81 1.60 6.83
C TYR A 58 8.16 0.72 5.63
N GLY A 59 9.07 -0.23 5.83
CA GLY A 59 9.45 -1.19 4.80
C GLY A 59 8.32 -2.15 4.44
N CYS A 60 8.17 -2.43 3.14
CA CYS A 60 7.24 -3.39 2.58
C CYS A 60 7.96 -4.27 1.56
N LEU A 61 7.83 -5.58 1.68
CA LEU A 61 8.16 -6.49 0.60
C LEU A 61 7.14 -6.29 -0.51
N VAL A 62 7.62 -6.06 -1.73
CA VAL A 62 6.82 -5.73 -2.89
C VAL A 62 7.07 -6.74 -3.99
N LEU A 63 5.98 -7.19 -4.62
CA LEU A 63 5.95 -8.00 -5.82
C LEU A 63 5.71 -7.14 -7.05
N ILE A 64 6.38 -7.46 -8.14
CA ILE A 64 6.14 -6.90 -9.47
C ILE A 64 5.11 -7.76 -10.19
N GLU A 65 3.97 -7.16 -10.50
CA GLU A 65 2.88 -7.81 -11.23
C GLU A 65 3.05 -7.68 -12.74
N LYS A 66 3.46 -6.49 -13.21
CA LYS A 66 3.61 -6.20 -14.63
C LYS A 66 4.68 -5.15 -14.87
N VAL A 67 5.43 -5.30 -15.96
CA VAL A 67 6.35 -4.29 -16.48
C VAL A 67 5.93 -4.00 -17.93
N GLU A 68 5.64 -2.75 -18.23
CA GLU A 68 5.34 -2.27 -19.58
C GLU A 68 6.42 -1.29 -20.00
N GLN A 69 7.16 -1.63 -21.05
CA GLN A 69 8.20 -0.75 -21.58
C GLN A 69 7.56 0.37 -22.41
N LEU A 70 7.96 1.61 -22.13
CA LEU A 70 7.50 2.80 -22.83
C LEU A 70 8.60 3.32 -23.76
N GLN A 71 8.26 4.27 -24.64
CA GLN A 71 9.27 4.94 -25.48
C GLN A 71 10.37 5.61 -24.62
N ILE A 72 9.99 6.10 -23.43
CA ILE A 72 10.91 6.64 -22.43
C ILE A 72 10.57 5.97 -21.09
N GLY A 73 11.43 5.06 -20.64
CA GLY A 73 11.29 4.38 -19.34
C GLY A 73 10.35 3.16 -19.37
N ALA A 74 9.72 2.88 -18.24
CA ALA A 74 8.81 1.75 -18.07
C ALA A 74 7.75 2.05 -17.01
N LEU A 75 6.55 1.51 -17.20
CA LEU A 75 5.50 1.46 -16.20
C LEU A 75 5.58 0.14 -15.45
N VAL A 76 5.63 0.19 -14.12
CA VAL A 76 5.78 -1.00 -13.28
C VAL A 76 4.59 -1.09 -12.33
N SER A 77 3.76 -2.10 -12.53
CA SER A 77 2.67 -2.44 -11.61
C SER A 77 3.22 -3.29 -10.48
N ILE A 78 3.06 -2.81 -9.25
CA ILE A 78 3.60 -3.45 -8.06
C ILE A 78 2.53 -3.71 -7.00
N ARG A 79 2.83 -4.62 -6.09
CA ARG A 79 1.93 -5.09 -5.04
C ARG A 79 2.67 -5.27 -3.72
N GLY A 80 2.23 -4.58 -2.68
CA GLY A 80 2.74 -4.83 -1.32
C GLY A 80 2.30 -6.21 -0.83
N VAL A 81 3.24 -7.00 -0.32
CA VAL A 81 3.03 -8.38 0.15
C VAL A 81 2.99 -8.44 1.67
N GLY A 82 4.00 -7.86 2.32
CA GLY A 82 4.18 -7.96 3.77
C GLY A 82 5.10 -6.85 4.28
N ARG A 83 5.04 -6.58 5.60
CA ARG A 83 5.90 -5.57 6.22
C ARG A 83 7.27 -6.14 6.48
N VAL A 84 8.28 -5.28 6.38
CA VAL A 84 9.67 -5.63 6.68
C VAL A 84 10.33 -4.57 7.52
N LYS A 85 11.28 -5.01 8.35
CA LYS A 85 12.22 -4.13 9.03
C LYS A 85 13.55 -4.19 8.28
N ILE A 86 14.07 -3.02 7.94
CA ILE A 86 15.42 -2.89 7.40
C ILE A 86 16.38 -2.92 8.59
N LEU A 87 17.35 -3.84 8.55
CA LEU A 87 18.39 -3.98 9.57
C LEU A 87 19.62 -3.17 9.21
N ASP A 88 20.07 -3.26 7.95
CA ASP A 88 21.30 -2.63 7.50
C ASP A 88 21.31 -2.43 5.98
N PHE A 89 22.08 -1.46 5.49
CA PHE A 89 22.35 -1.24 4.06
C PHE A 89 23.78 -1.67 3.74
N LYS A 90 23.92 -2.64 2.83
CA LYS A 90 25.22 -3.26 2.49
C LYS A 90 25.89 -2.61 1.29
N GLN A 91 25.12 -2.12 0.31
CA GLN A 91 25.65 -1.54 -0.93
C GLN A 91 24.69 -0.48 -1.45
N VAL A 92 25.21 0.62 -2.01
CA VAL A 92 24.40 1.77 -2.46
C VAL A 92 24.44 1.95 -4.00
N GLN A 93 25.33 1.26 -4.71
CA GLN A 93 25.50 1.37 -6.17
C GLN A 93 25.66 0.00 -6.83
N PRO A 94 25.07 -0.25 -8.02
CA PRO A 94 24.22 0.65 -8.81
C PRO A 94 22.78 0.78 -8.25
N TYR A 95 22.42 -0.05 -7.27
CA TYR A 95 21.17 0.01 -6.53
C TYR A 95 21.46 -0.29 -5.05
N LEU A 96 20.51 0.08 -4.19
CA LEU A 96 20.60 -0.14 -2.76
C LEU A 96 20.31 -1.61 -2.43
N THR A 97 21.22 -2.27 -1.74
CA THR A 97 21.00 -3.58 -1.13
C THR A 97 21.10 -3.47 0.38
N GLY A 98 20.36 -4.31 1.07
CA GLY A 98 20.30 -4.30 2.52
C GLY A 98 19.78 -5.61 3.08
N GLU A 99 19.98 -5.78 4.37
CA GLU A 99 19.41 -6.88 5.12
C GLU A 99 18.06 -6.49 5.69
N VAL A 100 17.08 -7.38 5.51
CA VAL A 100 15.71 -7.16 5.96
C VAL A 100 15.18 -8.39 6.67
N ILE A 101 14.31 -8.17 7.65
CA ILE A 101 13.56 -9.24 8.32
C ILE A 101 12.05 -8.98 8.19
N PRO A 102 11.23 -10.02 8.10
CA PRO A 102 9.78 -9.86 8.05
C PRO A 102 9.24 -9.33 9.39
N LEU A 103 8.22 -8.48 9.31
CA LEU A 103 7.40 -8.07 10.45
C LEU A 103 6.04 -8.74 10.33
N ILE A 104 5.90 -9.87 11.03
CA ILE A 104 4.66 -10.65 11.11
C ILE A 104 3.96 -10.27 12.43
N ASP A 105 2.64 -10.16 12.39
CA ASP A 105 1.86 -9.89 13.59
C ASP A 105 2.01 -11.00 14.64
N LYS A 106 1.88 -10.60 15.92
CA LYS A 106 1.88 -11.57 17.01
C LYS A 106 0.59 -12.40 16.91
N PHE A 107 0.75 -13.70 16.71
CA PHE A 107 -0.35 -14.66 16.71
C PHE A 107 -1.07 -14.66 18.08
N SER A 108 -2.36 -14.38 18.08
CA SER A 108 -3.32 -15.24 18.76
C SER A 108 -3.96 -16.12 17.68
N SER A 109 -4.27 -17.37 17.98
CA SER A 109 -5.03 -18.26 17.09
C SER A 109 -6.22 -17.55 16.43
N GLU A 110 -6.71 -18.02 15.28
CA GLU A 110 -7.99 -17.56 14.72
C GLU A 110 -9.07 -17.61 15.82
N THR A 111 -9.43 -16.44 16.35
CA THR A 111 -10.48 -16.32 17.36
C THR A 111 -11.80 -16.12 16.64
N ALA A 112 -12.90 -16.49 17.31
CA ALA A 112 -14.23 -16.17 16.80
C ALA A 112 -14.40 -14.66 16.55
N GLU A 113 -13.74 -13.83 17.35
CA GLU A 113 -13.71 -12.38 17.17
C GLU A 113 -13.01 -11.96 15.87
N LEU A 114 -11.81 -12.51 15.59
CA LEU A 114 -11.06 -12.22 14.37
C LEU A 114 -11.88 -12.56 13.13
N SER A 115 -12.47 -13.76 13.11
CA SER A 115 -13.34 -14.22 12.02
C SER A 115 -14.56 -13.32 11.84
N SER A 116 -15.19 -12.89 12.94
CA SER A 116 -16.33 -11.96 12.90
C SER A 116 -15.94 -10.59 12.34
N LYS A 117 -14.83 -10.00 12.79
CA LYS A 117 -14.33 -8.71 12.25
C LYS A 117 -13.96 -8.80 10.78
N VAL A 118 -13.32 -9.89 10.36
CA VAL A 118 -13.00 -10.14 8.95
C VAL A 118 -14.27 -10.22 8.10
N LEU A 119 -15.28 -10.97 8.55
CA LEU A 119 -16.56 -11.08 7.84
C LEU A 119 -17.29 -9.73 7.77
N GLY A 120 -17.30 -8.98 8.87
CA GLY A 120 -17.84 -7.63 8.91
C GLY A 120 -17.13 -6.69 7.93
N LEU A 121 -15.79 -6.76 7.86
CA LEU A 121 -15.01 -5.93 6.95
C LEU A 121 -15.33 -6.27 5.49
N LYS A 122 -15.42 -7.55 5.14
CA LYS A 122 -15.83 -8.00 3.81
C LYS A 122 -17.20 -7.46 3.44
N SER A 123 -18.20 -7.61 4.32
CA SER A 123 -19.55 -7.09 4.08
C SER A 123 -19.54 -5.58 3.82
N ALA A 124 -18.82 -4.81 4.63
CA ALA A 124 -18.69 -3.37 4.45
C ALA A 124 -18.02 -3.00 3.12
N LEU A 125 -16.99 -3.74 2.69
CA LEU A 125 -16.33 -3.52 1.40
C LEU A 125 -17.24 -3.83 0.21
N PHE A 126 -18.09 -4.86 0.30
CA PHE A 126 -19.09 -5.14 -0.73
C PHE A 126 -20.12 -4.00 -0.83
N THR A 127 -20.58 -3.47 0.31
CA THR A 127 -21.43 -2.29 0.34
C THR A 127 -20.74 -1.09 -0.29
N LEU A 128 -19.48 -0.81 0.08
CA LEU A 128 -18.70 0.29 -0.48
C LEU A 128 -18.57 0.15 -2.01
N ASN A 129 -18.14 -1.01 -2.51
CA ASN A 129 -17.98 -1.26 -3.94
C ASN A 129 -19.31 -1.07 -4.71
N SER A 130 -20.43 -1.50 -4.12
CA SER A 130 -21.76 -1.33 -4.72
C SER A 130 -22.18 0.13 -4.83
N LEU A 131 -21.70 0.99 -3.94
CA LEU A 131 -21.89 2.43 -4.02
C LEU A 131 -20.89 3.08 -4.98
N GLU A 132 -19.63 2.68 -4.95
CA GLU A 132 -18.58 3.24 -5.82
C GLU A 132 -18.91 3.04 -7.31
N ILE A 133 -19.41 1.87 -7.71
CA ILE A 133 -19.82 1.58 -9.11
C ILE A 133 -20.96 2.49 -9.59
N LYS A 134 -21.78 3.02 -8.67
CA LYS A 134 -22.89 3.93 -9.01
C LYS A 134 -22.44 5.38 -9.17
N LEU A 135 -21.26 5.74 -8.66
CA LEU A 135 -20.77 7.11 -8.75
C LEU A 135 -20.47 7.44 -10.22
N LYS A 136 -20.96 8.58 -10.69
CA LYS A 136 -20.39 9.17 -11.90
C LYS A 136 -19.03 9.75 -11.52
N ALA A 137 -17.96 9.21 -12.09
CA ALA A 137 -16.61 9.71 -11.86
C ALA A 137 -16.01 10.25 -13.17
N PRO A 138 -15.26 11.37 -13.13
CA PRO A 138 -14.47 11.83 -14.26
C PRO A 138 -13.53 10.72 -14.77
N GLN A 139 -13.19 10.72 -16.06
CA GLN A 139 -12.27 9.71 -16.62
C GLN A 139 -10.89 9.70 -15.94
N GLU A 140 -10.49 10.84 -15.37
CA GLU A 140 -9.21 11.03 -14.67
C GLU A 140 -9.24 10.55 -13.21
N ALA A 141 -10.42 10.20 -12.68
CA ALA A 141 -10.55 9.75 -11.29
C ALA A 141 -10.01 8.31 -11.10
N LEU A 142 -9.65 8.01 -9.86
CA LEU A 142 -9.20 6.67 -9.48
C LEU A 142 -10.24 5.60 -9.83
N LEU A 143 -9.78 4.40 -10.15
CA LEU A 143 -10.67 3.24 -10.33
C LEU A 143 -11.55 3.03 -9.09
N GLN A 144 -12.86 2.95 -9.32
CA GLN A 144 -13.93 2.75 -8.32
C GLN A 144 -13.89 1.39 -7.60
N THR A 145 -12.96 0.50 -7.95
CA THR A 145 -12.97 -0.90 -7.49
C THR A 145 -11.69 -1.30 -6.76
N ARG A 146 -10.86 -0.34 -6.32
CA ARG A 146 -9.58 -0.60 -5.65
C ARG A 146 -9.73 -1.43 -4.37
N SER A 147 -10.73 -1.11 -3.55
CA SER A 147 -11.06 -1.83 -2.33
C SER A 147 -11.37 -3.31 -2.61
N MET A 148 -12.16 -3.56 -3.67
CA MET A 148 -12.53 -4.92 -4.09
C MET A 148 -11.34 -5.68 -4.69
N ASN A 149 -10.53 -5.03 -5.53
CA ASN A 149 -9.30 -5.63 -6.07
C ASN A 149 -8.32 -5.99 -4.95
N SER A 150 -8.21 -5.15 -3.91
CA SER A 150 -7.38 -5.43 -2.74
C SER A 150 -7.90 -6.61 -1.94
N LEU A 151 -9.22 -6.75 -1.77
CA LEU A 151 -9.85 -7.89 -1.12
C LEU A 151 -9.56 -9.19 -1.88
N LEU A 152 -9.86 -9.21 -3.17
CA LEU A 152 -9.61 -10.36 -4.05
C LEU A 152 -8.14 -10.78 -4.03
N TRP A 153 -7.22 -9.81 -3.94
CA TRP A 153 -5.80 -10.12 -3.84
C TRP A 153 -5.43 -10.73 -2.47
N ALA A 154 -5.92 -10.18 -1.37
CA ALA A 154 -5.57 -10.64 -0.02
C ALA A 154 -5.99 -12.10 0.22
N GLU A 155 -7.10 -12.52 -0.39
CA GLU A 155 -7.64 -13.88 -0.33
C GLU A 155 -6.91 -14.88 -1.23
N LYS A 156 -6.08 -14.42 -2.17
CA LYS A 156 -5.29 -15.35 -3.00
C LYS A 156 -4.30 -16.11 -2.13
N ASN A 157 -4.11 -17.38 -2.49
CA ASN A 157 -2.97 -18.15 -2.01
C ASN A 157 -1.71 -17.63 -2.72
N ILE A 158 -0.91 -16.90 -1.96
CA ILE A 158 0.36 -16.37 -2.40
C ILE A 158 1.42 -17.41 -2.06
N ASN A 159 2.12 -17.93 -3.07
CA ASN A 159 3.31 -18.76 -2.85
C ASN A 159 4.50 -18.15 -3.60
N PHE A 160 5.52 -17.77 -2.84
CA PHE A 160 6.83 -17.37 -3.34
C PHE A 160 7.88 -18.20 -2.62
N ASP A 161 8.38 -19.25 -3.26
CA ASP A 161 9.31 -20.19 -2.63
C ASP A 161 10.56 -19.48 -2.07
N SER A 162 11.03 -18.42 -2.75
CA SER A 162 12.19 -17.62 -2.31
C SER A 162 11.92 -16.65 -1.15
N ALA A 163 10.65 -16.37 -0.81
CA ALA A 163 10.28 -15.36 0.19
C ALA A 163 9.15 -15.83 1.12
N LYS A 164 8.97 -17.14 1.29
CA LYS A 164 7.86 -17.73 2.05
C LYS A 164 7.72 -17.16 3.47
N ASN A 165 8.85 -16.93 4.15
CA ASN A 165 8.89 -16.38 5.52
C ASN A 165 8.46 -14.91 5.60
N PHE A 166 8.32 -14.23 4.47
CA PHE A 166 7.87 -12.83 4.39
C PHE A 166 6.39 -12.69 4.05
N ILE A 167 5.71 -13.80 3.72
CA ILE A 167 4.30 -13.78 3.37
C ILE A 167 3.48 -13.83 4.67
N PRO A 168 2.77 -12.74 5.03
CA PRO A 168 1.92 -12.75 6.21
C PRO A 168 0.70 -13.65 6.01
N LEU A 169 0.04 -14.02 7.10
CA LEU A 169 -1.21 -14.77 7.05
C LEU A 169 -2.30 -14.01 6.30
N MET A 170 -3.32 -14.76 5.83
CA MET A 170 -4.47 -14.18 5.14
C MET A 170 -5.18 -13.12 5.99
N THR A 171 -5.38 -13.36 7.28
CA THR A 171 -6.04 -12.40 8.19
C THR A 171 -5.24 -11.10 8.34
N GLU A 172 -3.90 -11.21 8.46
CA GLU A 172 -3.01 -10.04 8.43
C GLU A 172 -3.11 -9.30 7.10
N ARG A 173 -3.11 -9.98 5.95
CA ARG A 173 -3.32 -9.32 4.64
C ARG A 173 -4.69 -8.63 4.56
N LEU A 174 -5.74 -9.30 5.01
CA LEU A 174 -7.11 -8.79 5.01
C LEU A 174 -7.24 -7.52 5.86
N SER A 175 -6.45 -7.36 6.91
CA SER A 175 -6.50 -6.15 7.74
C SER A 175 -6.08 -4.86 7.00
N PHE A 176 -5.38 -4.95 5.86
CA PHE A 176 -4.97 -3.79 5.06
C PHE A 176 -5.94 -3.43 3.93
N VAL A 177 -6.90 -4.29 3.59
CA VAL A 177 -7.67 -4.15 2.34
C VAL A 177 -8.60 -2.94 2.32
N GLY A 178 -9.02 -2.44 3.48
CA GLY A 178 -9.84 -1.23 3.59
C GLY A 178 -9.06 0.07 3.51
N LEU A 179 -7.72 0.01 3.53
CA LEU A 179 -6.84 1.17 3.45
C LEU A 179 -6.58 1.57 2.00
N GLN A 180 -7.65 1.65 1.21
CA GLN A 180 -7.61 1.99 -0.20
C GLN A 180 -8.25 3.36 -0.44
N PRO A 181 -7.76 4.11 -1.44
CA PRO A 181 -8.42 5.34 -1.84
C PRO A 181 -9.71 5.03 -2.60
N VAL A 182 -10.70 5.89 -2.46
CA VAL A 182 -11.95 5.86 -3.21
C VAL A 182 -12.03 7.05 -4.16
N SER A 183 -12.92 6.99 -5.12
CA SER A 183 -13.01 8.00 -6.18
C SER A 183 -13.40 9.38 -5.66
N GLY A 184 -12.71 10.42 -6.15
CA GLY A 184 -13.03 11.81 -5.84
C GLY A 184 -12.71 12.21 -4.39
N ASN A 185 -11.67 11.65 -3.77
CA ASN A 185 -11.23 12.08 -2.44
C ASN A 185 -10.74 13.53 -2.44
N THR A 186 -11.13 14.29 -1.41
CA THR A 186 -10.57 15.60 -1.11
C THR A 186 -9.15 15.47 -0.54
N GLN A 187 -8.40 16.58 -0.48
CA GLN A 187 -7.04 16.58 0.09
C GLN A 187 -7.03 16.13 1.56
N SER A 188 -8.03 16.54 2.35
CA SER A 188 -8.14 16.13 3.75
C SER A 188 -8.48 14.64 3.90
N GLU A 189 -9.28 14.08 3.00
CA GLU A 189 -9.57 12.65 2.92
C GLU A 189 -8.34 11.83 2.52
N VAL A 190 -7.57 12.34 1.56
CA VAL A 190 -6.28 11.79 1.15
C VAL A 190 -5.30 11.74 2.34
N GLN A 191 -5.22 12.83 3.09
CA GLN A 191 -4.37 12.92 4.28
C GLN A 191 -4.85 11.98 5.39
N ALA A 192 -6.16 11.89 5.62
CA ALA A 192 -6.73 10.95 6.60
C ALA A 192 -6.41 9.49 6.24
N LEU A 193 -6.50 9.12 4.95
CA LEU A 193 -6.09 7.80 4.49
C LEU A 193 -4.59 7.55 4.71
N GLN A 194 -3.74 8.53 4.41
CA GLN A 194 -2.29 8.41 4.65
C GLN A 194 -1.97 8.19 6.14
N ASN A 195 -2.60 8.96 7.03
CA ASN A 195 -2.43 8.79 8.47
C ASN A 195 -2.90 7.41 8.95
N ALA A 196 -4.03 6.92 8.43
CA ALA A 196 -4.52 5.57 8.75
C ALA A 196 -3.56 4.47 8.27
N LYS A 197 -2.96 4.64 7.07
CA LYS A 197 -1.93 3.72 6.55
C LYS A 197 -0.69 3.69 7.43
N LEU A 198 -0.18 4.85 7.85
CA LEU A 198 0.98 4.93 8.74
C LEU A 198 0.69 4.25 10.08
N LYS A 199 -0.46 4.55 10.69
CA LYS A 199 -0.90 3.90 11.93
C LYS A 199 -0.97 2.39 11.75
N ALA A 200 -1.59 1.91 10.68
CA ALA A 200 -1.71 0.49 10.38
C ALA A 200 -0.34 -0.20 10.16
N MET A 201 0.63 0.50 9.56
CA MET A 201 1.98 -0.04 9.40
C MET A 201 2.69 -0.27 10.75
N ASP A 202 2.45 0.63 11.72
CA ASP A 202 3.00 0.54 13.09
C ASP A 202 2.27 -0.48 13.98
N THR A 203 0.98 -0.73 13.72
CA THR A 203 0.17 -1.69 14.49
C THR A 203 0.61 -3.14 14.27
N LYS A 204 0.96 -3.86 15.35
CA LYS A 204 1.40 -5.28 15.33
C LYS A 204 0.31 -6.29 15.71
N ASP A 205 -0.89 -5.79 15.94
CA ASP A 205 -2.08 -6.58 16.26
C ASP A 205 -3.06 -6.52 15.09
N THR A 206 -3.40 -7.69 14.53
CA THR A 206 -4.31 -7.79 13.39
C THR A 206 -5.72 -7.30 13.74
N LEU A 207 -6.21 -7.53 14.97
CA LEU A 207 -7.54 -7.09 15.41
C LEU A 207 -7.60 -5.56 15.47
N GLU A 208 -6.59 -4.93 16.10
CA GLU A 208 -6.50 -3.48 16.15
C GLU A 208 -6.42 -2.88 14.74
N ARG A 209 -5.65 -3.51 13.84
CA ARG A 209 -5.52 -3.03 12.47
C ARG A 209 -6.80 -3.22 11.65
N LEU A 210 -7.55 -4.30 11.89
CA LEU A 210 -8.89 -4.47 11.32
C LEU A 210 -9.84 -3.36 11.77
N ASP A 211 -9.74 -2.88 13.00
CA ASP A 211 -10.56 -1.77 13.48
C ASP A 211 -10.20 -0.46 12.79
N ILE A 212 -8.91 -0.18 12.56
CA ILE A 212 -8.46 0.98 11.77
C ILE A 212 -9.06 0.92 10.36
N SER A 213 -8.95 -0.25 9.71
CA SER A 213 -9.49 -0.49 8.36
C SER A 213 -11.01 -0.32 8.32
N MET A 214 -11.72 -0.88 9.30
CA MET A 214 -13.18 -0.80 9.41
C MET A 214 -13.69 0.63 9.60
N VAL A 215 -13.05 1.42 10.48
CA VAL A 215 -13.41 2.84 10.69
C VAL A 215 -13.34 3.60 9.38
N LEU A 216 -12.27 3.39 8.61
CA LEU A 216 -12.08 4.07 7.33
C LEU A 216 -13.11 3.61 6.28
N VAL A 217 -13.36 2.32 6.16
CA VAL A 217 -14.36 1.79 5.21
C VAL A 217 -15.76 2.33 5.53
N LYS A 218 -16.16 2.37 6.79
CA LYS A 218 -17.45 2.96 7.21
C LYS A 218 -17.55 4.44 6.85
N LYS A 219 -16.47 5.21 7.10
CA LYS A 219 -16.40 6.61 6.69
C LYS A 219 -16.54 6.76 5.17
N ASN A 220 -15.86 5.92 4.40
CA ASN A 220 -15.93 5.93 2.95
C ASN A 220 -17.33 5.59 2.44
N ILE A 221 -18.03 4.62 3.06
CA ILE A 221 -19.43 4.29 2.72
C ILE A 221 -20.32 5.52 2.90
N SER A 222 -20.28 6.17 4.06
CA SER A 222 -21.09 7.36 4.34
C SER A 222 -20.79 8.49 3.35
N MET A 223 -19.52 8.70 3.05
CA MET A 223 -19.08 9.73 2.12
C MET A 223 -19.53 9.45 0.68
N VAL A 224 -19.33 8.24 0.18
CA VAL A 224 -19.75 7.85 -1.17
C VAL A 224 -21.28 7.93 -1.29
N ALA A 225 -22.01 7.50 -0.27
CA ALA A 225 -23.47 7.64 -0.22
C ALA A 225 -23.92 9.11 -0.29
N ALA A 226 -23.25 10.01 0.44
CA ALA A 226 -23.53 11.45 0.37
C ALA A 226 -23.24 12.02 -1.03
N LYS A 227 -22.11 11.64 -1.65
CA LYS A 227 -21.78 12.04 -3.03
C LYS A 227 -22.84 11.57 -4.04
N LEU A 228 -23.32 10.34 -3.91
CA LEU A 228 -24.40 9.81 -4.74
C LEU A 228 -25.70 10.59 -4.56
N ALA A 229 -26.05 10.95 -3.31
CA ALA A 229 -27.25 11.74 -3.03
C ALA A 229 -27.18 13.12 -3.70
N ILE A 230 -26.03 13.80 -3.62
CA ILE A 230 -25.83 15.09 -4.29
C ILE A 230 -25.97 14.93 -5.81
N GLN A 231 -25.32 13.92 -6.42
CA GLN A 231 -25.42 13.64 -7.85
C GLN A 231 -26.85 13.32 -8.31
N SER A 232 -27.70 12.78 -7.43
CA SER A 232 -29.11 12.52 -7.75
C SER A 232 -29.99 13.77 -7.72
N LEU A 233 -29.54 14.85 -7.08
CA LEU A 233 -30.23 16.13 -7.00
C LEU A 233 -29.83 17.09 -8.14
N GLU A 234 -28.66 16.86 -8.76
CA GLU A 234 -28.17 17.60 -9.94
C GLU A 234 -28.78 17.08 -11.26
N VAL A 235 -29.94 16.39 -11.18
CA VAL A 235 -30.73 15.88 -12.31
C VAL A 235 -31.75 16.92 -12.77
#